data_AF-A0A5B7BNN6-F1
#
_entry.id   AF-A0A5B7BNN6-F1
#
_cell.length_a   1.000
_cell.length_b   1.000
_cell.length_c   1.000
_cell.angle_alpha   90.00
_cell.angle_beta   90.00
_cell.angle_gamma   90.00
#
_symmetry.space_group_name_H-M   'P 1'
#
loop_
_entity.id
_entity.type
_entity.pdbx_description
1 polymer ?
#
loop_
_entity_poly.entity_id
_entity_poly.type
_entity_poly.pdbx_seq_one_letter_code
_entity_poly.pdbx_strand_id
1 'polypeptide(L)'
;MFRGFMDIAMEKPHMEYTHLNVKAMLELFEASHLALEGEKMLDDAKVFFAGILKNIISSNSNDKLAKQLAHAMELPLHWRVQWYEVRQHILAHEQEDKPNSILLELAKINFNMVQATHQKDLMGIAR
;
A
#
# COMPACT_ATOMS: atom_id res chain seq x y z
N MET A 1 4.54 2.38 20.33
CA MET A 1 5.28 1.68 19.25
C MET A 1 5.96 2.67 18.29
N PHE A 2 5.23 3.64 17.72
CA PHE A 2 5.79 4.56 16.72
C PHE A 2 6.65 5.71 17.26
N ARG A 3 6.70 5.94 18.58
CA ARG A 3 7.21 7.19 19.19
C ARG A 3 8.67 7.46 18.82
N GLY A 4 9.54 6.46 19.00
CA GLY A 4 10.95 6.59 18.64
C GLY A 4 11.19 6.83 17.15
N PHE A 5 10.32 6.33 16.25
CA PHE A 5 10.42 6.59 14.83
C PHE A 5 9.99 8.01 14.47
N MET A 6 8.89 8.49 15.06
CA MET A 6 8.36 9.82 14.78
C MET A 6 9.21 10.92 15.41
N ASP A 7 9.78 10.71 16.59
CA ASP A 7 10.69 11.68 17.22
C ASP A 7 11.93 11.90 16.32
N ILE A 8 12.50 10.83 15.74
CA ILE A 8 13.62 10.92 14.79
C ILE A 8 13.20 11.58 13.47
N ALA A 9 12.03 11.22 12.93
CA ALA A 9 11.57 11.69 11.64
C ALA A 9 11.07 13.15 11.67
N MET A 10 10.41 13.58 12.76
CA MET A 10 9.75 14.88 12.86
C MET A 10 10.64 15.98 13.47
N GLU A 11 11.62 15.66 14.34
CA GLU A 11 12.52 16.67 14.91
C GLU A 11 13.60 17.14 13.92
N LYS A 12 13.86 16.39 12.85
CA LYS A 12 14.90 16.70 11.87
C LYS A 12 14.38 16.67 10.43
N PRO A 13 13.53 17.63 10.01
CA PRO A 13 12.94 17.68 8.68
C PRO A 13 13.97 17.92 7.54
N HIS A 14 15.21 18.28 7.88
CA HIS A 14 16.32 18.54 6.95
C HIS A 14 17.39 17.46 6.92
N MET A 15 17.34 16.43 7.79
CA MET A 15 18.22 15.29 7.55
C MET A 15 17.69 14.56 6.33
N GLU A 16 18.58 14.32 5.37
CA GLU A 16 18.32 13.35 4.31
C GLU A 16 17.66 12.14 4.97
N TYR A 17 16.60 11.62 4.36
CA TYR A 17 15.82 10.49 4.87
C TYR A 17 16.61 9.17 4.76
N THR A 18 17.92 9.22 5.05
CA THR A 18 19.00 8.28 4.69
C THR A 18 18.90 6.91 5.33
N HIS A 19 17.90 6.66 6.19
CA HIS A 19 17.71 5.36 6.84
C HIS A 19 16.40 4.64 6.54
N LEU A 20 15.34 5.31 6.08
CA LEU A 20 14.09 4.62 5.68
C LEU A 20 14.01 4.49 4.16
N ASN A 21 13.90 3.25 3.68
CA ASN A 21 13.54 2.99 2.29
C ASN A 21 12.09 3.46 2.04
N VAL A 22 11.80 3.88 0.81
CA VAL A 22 10.45 4.24 0.29
C VAL A 22 9.38 3.24 0.73
N LYS A 23 9.70 1.93 0.76
CA LYS A 23 8.79 0.89 1.24
C LYS A 23 8.33 1.14 2.70
N ALA A 24 9.26 1.45 3.60
CA ALA A 24 8.94 1.70 5.00
C ALA A 24 8.13 2.99 5.18
N MET A 25 8.41 4.02 4.38
CA MET A 25 7.61 5.25 4.36
C MET A 25 6.18 4.98 3.91
N LEU A 26 6.01 4.15 2.88
CA LEU A 26 4.70 3.72 2.40
C LEU A 26 3.95 2.91 3.47
N GLU A 27 4.60 1.96 4.14
CA GLU A 27 4.00 1.18 5.22
C GLU A 27 3.55 2.06 6.39
N LEU A 28 4.35 3.07 6.77
CA LEU A 28 3.98 4.04 7.81
C LEU A 28 2.84 4.95 7.38
N PHE A 29 2.83 5.39 6.12
CA PHE A 29 1.72 6.14 5.55
C PHE A 29 0.43 5.32 5.58
N GLU A 30 0.47 4.05 5.17
CA GLU A 30 -0.69 3.15 5.22
C GLU A 30 -1.17 2.94 6.67
N ALA A 31 -0.25 2.65 7.60
CA ALA A 31 -0.56 2.47 9.01
C ALA A 31 -1.18 3.72 9.65
N SER A 32 -0.76 4.92 9.22
CA SER A 32 -1.29 6.19 9.74
C SER A 32 -2.78 6.40 9.47
N HIS A 33 -3.35 5.68 8.50
CA HIS A 33 -4.78 5.78 8.23
C HIS A 33 -5.65 4.91 9.14
N LEU A 34 -5.05 3.99 9.90
CA LEU A 34 -5.76 3.24 10.94
C LEU A 34 -5.94 4.05 12.25
N ALA A 35 -5.59 5.34 12.25
CA ALA A 35 -5.68 6.21 13.42
C ALA A 35 -7.11 6.29 13.97
N LEU A 36 -7.22 6.16 15.29
CA LEU A 36 -8.43 6.44 16.06
C LEU A 36 -8.47 7.92 16.47
N GLU A 37 -9.66 8.36 16.90
CA GLU A 37 -9.83 9.73 17.42
C GLU A 37 -8.90 9.97 18.61
N GLY A 38 -8.15 11.09 18.54
CA GLY A 38 -7.17 11.48 19.56
C GLY A 38 -5.75 10.97 19.32
N GLU A 39 -5.51 10.11 18.33
CA GLU A 39 -4.17 9.62 17.96
C GLU A 39 -3.40 10.63 17.08
N LYS A 40 -3.21 11.86 17.59
CA LYS A 40 -2.57 12.98 16.87
C LYS A 40 -1.25 12.62 16.19
N MET A 41 -0.48 11.75 16.82
CA MET A 41 0.81 11.31 16.29
C MET A 41 0.69 10.57 14.94
N LEU A 42 -0.37 9.79 14.73
CA LEU A 42 -0.63 9.14 13.45
C LEU A 42 -1.16 10.14 12.42
N ASP A 43 -1.94 11.14 12.84
CA ASP A 43 -2.35 12.23 11.94
C ASP A 43 -1.16 13.07 11.47
N ASP A 44 -0.23 13.39 12.37
CA ASP A 44 1.01 14.09 12.03
C ASP A 44 1.88 13.23 11.09
N ALA A 45 1.95 11.90 11.34
CA ALA A 45 2.64 10.95 10.46
C ALA A 45 2.05 10.93 9.04
N LYS A 46 0.73 10.90 8.94
CA LYS A 46 -0.01 10.89 7.67
C LYS A 46 0.39 12.09 6.81
N VAL A 47 0.35 13.30 7.38
CA VAL A 47 0.72 14.55 6.69
C VAL A 47 2.19 14.54 6.30
N PHE A 48 3.06 14.11 7.20
CA PHE A 48 4.50 14.07 6.98
C PHE A 48 4.89 13.13 5.84
N PHE A 49 4.47 11.87 5.89
CA PHE A 49 4.81 10.90 4.84
C PHE A 49 4.12 11.21 3.52
N ALA A 50 2.92 11.79 3.53
CA ALA A 50 2.27 12.25 2.30
C ALA A 50 3.13 13.29 1.55
N GLY A 51 3.78 14.22 2.26
CA GLY A 51 4.68 15.20 1.64
C GLY A 51 5.89 14.55 0.96
N ILE A 52 6.52 13.60 1.65
CA ILE A 52 7.70 12.88 1.13
C ILE A 52 7.33 12.04 -0.10
N LEU A 53 6.25 11.26 -0.01
CA LEU A 53 5.82 10.40 -1.11
C LEU A 53 5.41 11.21 -2.35
N LYS A 54 4.76 12.37 -2.20
CA LYS A 54 4.46 13.30 -3.32
C LYS A 54 5.72 13.80 -4.03
N ASN A 55 6.75 14.15 -3.27
CA ASN A 55 8.02 14.59 -3.85
C ASN A 55 8.67 13.44 -4.66
N ILE A 56 8.67 12.22 -4.13
CA ILE A 56 9.20 11.03 -4.82
C ILE A 56 8.45 10.76 -6.12
N ILE A 57 7.11 10.79 -6.10
CA ILE A 57 6.26 10.59 -7.28
C ILE A 57 6.60 11.63 -8.36
N SER A 58 6.77 12.88 -7.94
CA SER A 58 7.02 14.02 -8.84
C SER A 58 8.41 13.95 -9.48
N SER A 59 9.42 13.42 -8.77
CA SER A 59 10.78 13.24 -9.29
C SER A 59 10.94 12.05 -10.23
N ASN A 60 10.09 11.03 -10.16
CA ASN A 60 10.23 9.76 -10.90
C ASN A 60 8.92 9.25 -11.51
N SER A 61 8.12 10.13 -12.13
CA SER A 61 6.73 9.86 -12.52
C SER A 61 6.50 8.65 -13.45
N ASN A 62 7.51 8.23 -14.22
CA ASN A 62 7.41 7.10 -15.14
C ASN A 62 7.80 5.74 -14.52
N ASP A 63 8.27 5.73 -13.28
CA ASP A 63 8.69 4.51 -12.60
C ASP A 63 7.49 3.69 -12.08
N LYS A 64 7.63 2.36 -12.06
CA LYS A 64 6.64 1.44 -11.49
C LYS A 64 6.37 1.77 -10.01
N LEU A 65 7.42 2.14 -9.27
CA LEU A 65 7.32 2.54 -7.88
C LEU A 65 6.45 3.80 -7.72
N ALA A 66 6.64 4.81 -8.58
CA ALA A 66 5.85 6.04 -8.53
C ALA A 66 4.36 5.77 -8.80
N LYS A 67 4.02 4.84 -9.69
CA LYS A 67 2.63 4.40 -9.91
C LYS A 67 2.02 3.71 -8.68
N GLN A 68 2.79 2.86 -8.01
CA GLN A 68 2.34 2.20 -6.77
C GLN A 68 2.13 3.22 -5.65
N LEU A 69 3.04 4.17 -5.51
CA LEU A 69 2.90 5.27 -4.55
C LEU A 69 1.68 6.14 -4.88
N ALA A 70 1.47 6.51 -6.15
CA ALA A 70 0.30 7.29 -6.56
C ALA A 70 -1.02 6.56 -6.23
N HIS A 71 -1.09 5.24 -6.47
CA HIS A 71 -2.24 4.42 -6.10
C HIS A 71 -2.49 4.43 -4.58
N ALA A 72 -1.43 4.26 -3.77
CA ALA A 72 -1.48 4.40 -2.30
C ALA A 72 -2.00 5.75 -1.83
N MET A 73 -1.59 6.83 -2.51
CA MET A 73 -1.99 8.19 -2.16
C MET A 73 -3.41 8.55 -2.62
N GLU A 74 -3.93 7.91 -3.66
CA GLU A 74 -5.31 8.10 -4.12
C GLU A 74 -6.30 7.50 -3.12
N LEU A 75 -6.06 6.26 -2.71
CA LEU A 75 -6.87 5.59 -1.70
C LEU A 75 -5.97 4.67 -0.87
N PRO A 76 -5.83 4.87 0.45
CA PRO A 76 -5.04 3.99 1.30
C PRO A 76 -5.64 2.58 1.36
N LEU A 77 -4.78 1.57 1.51
CA LEU A 77 -5.13 0.14 1.44
C LEU A 77 -6.32 -0.24 2.32
N HIS A 78 -6.38 0.29 3.54
CA HIS A 78 -7.45 -0.01 4.49
C HIS A 78 -8.85 0.49 4.07
N TRP A 79 -8.94 1.41 3.10
CA TRP A 79 -10.21 1.88 2.51
C TRP A 79 -10.54 1.19 1.19
N ARG A 80 -9.62 0.39 0.63
CA ARG A 80 -9.86 -0.27 -0.65
C ARG A 80 -10.72 -1.50 -0.49
N VAL A 81 -11.52 -1.78 -1.51
CA VAL A 81 -12.17 -3.09 -1.65
C VAL A 81 -11.09 -4.12 -1.95
N GLN A 82 -10.80 -4.96 -0.96
CA GLN A 82 -9.70 -5.93 -0.98
C GLN A 82 -9.69 -6.78 -2.26
N TRP A 83 -10.87 -7.17 -2.75
CA TRP A 83 -11.00 -8.00 -3.95
C TRP A 83 -10.35 -7.39 -5.20
N TYR A 84 -10.44 -6.07 -5.39
CA TYR A 84 -9.85 -5.40 -6.56
C TYR A 84 -8.32 -5.34 -6.50
N GLU A 85 -7.74 -5.46 -5.30
CA GLU A 85 -6.29 -5.44 -5.09
C GLU A 85 -5.64 -6.83 -5.24
N VAL A 86 -6.42 -7.92 -5.10
CA VAL A 86 -5.88 -9.29 -5.11
C VAL A 86 -5.04 -9.57 -6.35
N ARG A 87 -5.51 -9.17 -7.53
CA ARG A 87 -4.77 -9.39 -8.79
C ARG A 87 -3.44 -8.64 -8.80
N GLN A 88 -3.42 -7.40 -8.30
CA GLN A 88 -2.19 -6.60 -8.21
C GLN A 88 -1.20 -7.24 -7.21
N HIS A 89 -1.69 -7.74 -6.07
CA HIS A 89 -0.86 -8.45 -5.10
C HIS A 89 -0.29 -9.75 -5.65
N ILE A 90 -1.07 -10.54 -6.40
CA ILE A 90 -0.57 -11.75 -7.07
C ILE A 90 0.56 -11.40 -8.04
N LEU A 91 0.36 -10.39 -8.89
CA LEU A 91 1.37 -9.94 -9.86
C LEU A 91 2.61 -9.36 -9.17
N ALA A 92 2.44 -8.63 -8.06
CA ALA A 92 3.55 -8.10 -7.28
C ALA A 92 4.37 -9.22 -6.64
N HIS A 93 3.69 -10.20 -6.02
CA HIS A 93 4.35 -11.34 -5.38
C HIS A 93 5.09 -12.20 -6.39
N GLU A 94 4.53 -12.43 -7.58
CA GLU A 94 5.18 -13.15 -8.68
C GLU A 94 6.49 -12.50 -9.17
N GLN A 95 6.65 -11.19 -8.96
CA GLN A 95 7.82 -10.43 -9.39
C GLN A 95 8.88 -10.25 -8.28
N GLU A 96 8.67 -10.82 -7.09
CA GLU A 96 9.67 -10.80 -6.03
C GLU A 96 10.88 -11.68 -6.38
N ASP A 97 12.06 -11.38 -5.82
CA ASP A 97 13.29 -12.15 -6.10
C ASP A 97 13.17 -13.62 -5.70
N LYS A 98 12.38 -13.92 -4.67
CA LYS A 98 12.15 -15.26 -4.11
C LYS A 98 10.69 -15.43 -3.68
N PRO A 99 9.77 -15.60 -4.63
CA PRO A 99 8.36 -15.73 -4.31
C PRO A 99 8.09 -17.07 -3.61
N ASN A 100 7.17 -17.08 -2.65
CA ASN A 100 6.71 -18.34 -2.08
C ASN A 100 5.78 -19.01 -3.11
N SER A 101 6.28 -20.04 -3.78
CA SER A 101 5.56 -20.72 -4.87
C SER A 101 4.21 -21.30 -4.42
N ILE A 102 4.15 -21.86 -3.21
CA ILE A 102 2.92 -22.44 -2.64
C ILE A 102 1.89 -21.34 -2.40
N LEU A 103 2.31 -20.21 -1.83
CA LEU A 103 1.43 -19.06 -1.61
C LEU A 103 0.91 -18.48 -2.93
N LEU A 104 1.79 -18.35 -3.93
CA LEU A 104 1.42 -17.83 -5.24
C LEU A 104 0.40 -18.73 -5.96
N GLU A 105 0.61 -20.05 -5.94
CA GLU A 105 -0.31 -21.02 -6.52
C GLU A 105 -1.67 -20.98 -5.81
N LEU A 106 -1.66 -21.00 -4.47
CA LEU A 106 -2.87 -20.90 -3.66
C LEU A 106 -3.65 -19.61 -3.98
N ALA A 107 -2.97 -18.47 -4.07
CA ALA A 107 -3.59 -17.19 -4.37
C ALA A 107 -4.25 -17.19 -5.77
N LYS A 108 -3.58 -17.76 -6.79
CA LYS A 108 -4.12 -17.87 -8.15
C LYS A 108 -5.36 -18.78 -8.21
N ILE A 109 -5.32 -19.93 -7.56
CA ILE A 109 -6.45 -20.87 -7.51
C ILE A 109 -7.65 -20.24 -6.80
N ASN A 110 -7.42 -19.64 -5.62
CA ASN A 110 -8.46 -19.00 -4.84
C ASN A 110 -9.11 -17.84 -5.61
N PHE A 111 -8.30 -17.00 -6.26
CA PHE A 111 -8.80 -15.91 -7.09
C PHE A 111 -9.73 -16.42 -8.20
N ASN A 112 -9.30 -17.45 -8.94
CA ASN A 112 -10.09 -18.01 -10.04
C ASN A 112 -11.41 -18.64 -9.57
N MET A 113 -11.40 -19.32 -8.42
CA MET A 113 -12.60 -19.96 -7.86
C MET A 113 -13.67 -18.93 -7.46
N VAL A 114 -13.26 -17.87 -6.76
CA VAL A 114 -14.17 -16.78 -6.37
C VAL A 114 -14.65 -16.01 -7.60
N GLN A 115 -13.76 -15.73 -8.56
CA GLN A 115 -14.11 -15.06 -9.81
C GLN A 115 -15.14 -15.84 -10.64
N ALA A 116 -15.01 -17.17 -10.73
CA ALA A 116 -15.97 -18.02 -11.42
C ALA A 116 -17.36 -17.97 -10.75
N THR A 117 -17.40 -17.90 -9.42
CA THR A 117 -18.65 -17.73 -8.65
C THR A 117 -19.30 -16.39 -8.97
N HIS A 118 -18.55 -15.30 -8.91
CA HIS A 118 -19.04 -13.96 -9.27
C HIS A 118 -19.57 -13.89 -10.72
N GLN A 119 -18.91 -14.54 -11.68
CA GLN A 119 -19.38 -14.61 -13.06
C GLN A 119 -20.72 -15.34 -13.18
N LYS A 120 -20.89 -16.44 -12.44
CA LYS A 120 -22.15 -17.17 -12.38
C LYS A 120 -23.28 -16.33 -11.79
N ASP A 121 -23.01 -15.61 -10.71
CA ASP A 121 -23.98 -14.72 -10.08
C ASP A 121 -24.39 -13.59 -11.01
N LEU A 122 -23.42 -12.97 -11.70
CA LEU A 122 -23.69 -11.93 -12.70
C LEU A 122 -24.56 -12.44 -13.85
N MET A 123 -24.31 -13.65 -14.36
CA MET A 123 -25.18 -14.28 -15.36
C MET A 123 -26.61 -14.53 -14.85
N GLY A 124 -26.76 -14.78 -13.54
CA GLY A 124 -28.06 -14.94 -12.90
C GLY A 124 -28.84 -13.62 -12.79
N ILE A 125 -28.15 -12.51 -12.50
CA ILE A 125 -28.75 -11.18 -12.36
C ILE A 125 -29.04 -10.53 -13.72
N ALA A 126 -28.22 -10.79 -14.74
CA ALA A 126 -28.35 -10.18 -16.06
C ALA A 126 -29.44 -10.85 -16.95
N ARG A 127 -30.13 -11.87 -16.45
CA ARG A 127 -31.24 -12.57 -17.12
C ARG A 127 -32.57 -12.08 -16.60
#